data_AF-A0A840EVQ5-F1
#
_entry.id   AF-A0A840EVQ5-F1
#
_cell.length_a   1.000
_cell.length_b   1.000
_cell.length_c   1.000
_cell.angle_alpha   90.00
_cell.angle_beta   90.00
_cell.angle_gamma   90.00
#
_symmetry.space_group_name_H-M   'P 1'
#
loop_
_entity.id
_entity.type
_entity.pdbx_description
1 polymer ?
#
loop_
_entity_poly.entity_id
_entity_poly.type
_entity_poly.pdbx_seq_one_letter_code
_entity_poly.pdbx_strand_id
1 'polypeptide(L)' 'MGNPKLRNLLFMCSFNACKYNKACRELYDRIVAKGKSKKLALIAVCNKLLKQAFAIVKSGLPYDANYKSTLV' A
#
# COMPACT_ATOMS: atom_id res chain seq x y z
N MET A 1 7.38 -16.66 -7.84
CA MET A 1 5.96 -16.27 -8.08
C MET A 1 5.20 -16.45 -6.76
N GLY A 2 4.51 -15.42 -6.25
CA GLY A 2 3.80 -15.49 -4.97
C GLY A 2 2.42 -16.17 -5.05
N ASN A 3 1.77 -16.39 -3.91
CA ASN A 3 0.46 -17.06 -3.84
C ASN A 3 -0.63 -16.27 -4.62
N PRO A 4 -1.27 -16.86 -5.65
CA PRO A 4 -2.28 -16.18 -6.47
C PRO A 4 -3.52 -15.72 -5.68
N LYS A 5 -3.98 -16.52 -4.72
CA LYS A 5 -5.14 -16.18 -3.87
C LYS A 5 -4.85 -14.93 -3.04
N LEU A 6 -3.66 -14.88 -2.44
CA LEU A 6 -3.21 -13.74 -1.64
C LEU A 6 -3.13 -12.46 -2.48
N ARG A 7 -2.60 -12.55 -3.70
CA ARG A 7 -2.52 -11.41 -4.63
C ARG A 7 -3.90 -10.87 -5.01
N ASN A 8 -4.86 -11.75 -5.28
CA ASN A 8 -6.23 -11.33 -5.60
C ASN A 8 -6.89 -10.64 -4.41
N LEU A 9 -6.71 -11.18 -3.20
CA LEU A 9 -7.22 -10.56 -1.98
C LEU A 9 -6.62 -9.17 -1.75
N LEU A 10 -5.29 -9.04 -1.79
CA LEU A 10 -4.59 -7.77 -1.64
C LEU A 10 -5.00 -6.76 -2.71
N PHE A 11 -5.24 -7.21 -3.94
CA PHE A 11 -5.75 -6.36 -5.00
C PHE A 11 -7.14 -5.80 -4.65
N MET A 12 -8.05 -6.62 -4.11
CA MET A 12 -9.35 -6.14 -3.63
C MET A 12 -9.22 -5.17 -2.44
N CYS A 13 -8.30 -5.43 -1.50
CA CYS A 13 -8.01 -4.52 -0.39
C CYS A 13 -7.49 -3.16 -0.86
N SER A 14 -6.73 -3.12 -1.97
CA SER A 14 -6.14 -1.87 -2.47
C SER A 14 -7.18 -0.81 -2.86
N PHE A 15 -8.37 -1.22 -3.33
CA PHE A 15 -9.46 -0.29 -3.65
C PHE A 15 -9.99 0.45 -2.42
N ASN A 16 -10.22 -0.28 -1.32
CA ASN A 16 -10.66 0.31 -0.06
C ASN A 16 -9.53 1.16 0.56
N ALA A 17 -8.29 0.69 0.49
CA ALA A 17 -7.14 1.45 0.97
C ALA A 17 -6.98 2.79 0.25
N CYS A 18 -7.21 2.86 -1.07
CA CYS A 18 -7.21 4.13 -1.81
C CYS A 18 -8.31 5.10 -1.37
N LYS A 19 -9.42 4.61 -0.80
CA LYS A 19 -10.52 5.47 -0.34
C LYS A 19 -10.29 6.01 1.07
N TYR A 20 -9.86 5.15 1.99
CA TYR A 20 -9.78 5.50 3.42
C TYR A 20 -8.37 5.86 3.89
N ASN A 21 -7.32 5.34 3.24
CA ASN A 21 -5.94 5.63 3.61
C ASN A 21 -5.37 6.72 2.70
N LYS A 22 -5.20 7.93 3.27
CA LYS A 22 -4.65 9.09 2.56
C LYS A 22 -3.29 8.80 1.92
N ALA A 23 -2.40 8.09 2.60
CA ALA A 23 -1.07 7.78 2.09
C ALA A 23 -1.10 6.76 0.93
N CYS A 24 -2.12 5.91 0.84
CA CYS A 24 -2.34 5.02 -0.29
C CYS A 24 -2.95 5.77 -1.48
N ARG A 25 -3.90 6.67 -1.22
CA ARG A 25 -4.49 7.55 -2.23
C ARG A 25 -3.44 8.43 -2.91
N GLU A 26 -2.63 9.12 -2.12
CA GLU A 26 -1.56 9.98 -2.63
C GLU A 26 -0.54 9.20 -3.48
N LEU A 27 -0.23 7.95 -3.09
CA LEU A 27 0.63 7.08 -3.88
C LEU A 27 -0.01 6.74 -5.23
N TYR A 28 -1.28 6.35 -5.23
CA TYR A 28 -2.03 6.03 -6.44
C TYR A 28 -2.12 7.24 -7.37
N ASP A 29 -2.58 8.38 -6.86
CA ASP A 29 -2.75 9.62 -7.62
C ASP A 29 -1.41 10.08 -8.22
N ARG A 30 -0.32 10.01 -7.46
CA ARG A 30 1.03 10.34 -7.95
C ARG A 30 1.49 9.45 -9.10
N ILE A 31 1.17 8.16 -9.09
CA ILE A 31 1.56 7.22 -10.16
C ILE A 31 0.70 7.45 -11.40
N VAL A 32 -0.61 7.67 -11.22
CA VAL A 32 -1.53 7.97 -12.32
C VAL A 32 -1.20 9.32 -12.96
N ALA A 33 -0.86 10.35 -12.17
CA ALA A 33 -0.41 11.65 -12.66
C ALA A 33 0.87 11.57 -13.52
N LYS A 34 1.71 10.54 -13.30
CA LYS A 34 2.87 10.22 -14.16
C LYS A 34 2.51 9.51 -15.46
N GLY A 35 1.22 9.40 -15.81
CA GLY A 35 0.73 8.75 -17.02
C GLY A 35 0.83 7.22 -17.01
N LYS A 36 1.04 6.59 -15.85
CA LYS A 36 1.14 5.13 -15.73
C LYS A 36 -0.25 4.49 -15.65
N SER A 37 -0.33 3.20 -15.99
CA SER A 37 -1.61 2.47 -15.96
C SER A 37 -2.16 2.37 -14.53
N LYS A 38 -3.50 2.50 -14.41
CA LYS A 38 -4.21 2.39 -13.12
C LYS A 38 -3.93 1.06 -12.41
N LYS A 39 -3.82 -0.03 -13.17
CA LYS A 39 -3.47 -1.36 -12.64
C LYS A 39 -2.09 -1.36 -11.97
N LEU A 40 -1.09 -0.69 -12.56
CA LEU A 40 0.23 -0.58 -11.97
C LEU A 40 0.19 0.27 -10.69
N ALA A 41 -0.59 1.35 -10.68
CA ALA A 41 -0.79 2.16 -9.48
C ALA A 41 -1.42 1.36 -8.33
N LEU A 42 -2.44 0.53 -8.61
CA LEU A 42 -3.03 -0.36 -7.60
C LEU A 42 -2.04 -1.40 -7.08
N ILE A 43 -1.23 -2.01 -7.95
CA ILE A 43 -0.18 -2.95 -7.53
C ILE A 43 0.84 -2.27 -6.60
N ALA A 44 1.18 -1.00 -6.86
CA ALA A 44 2.05 -0.23 -5.97
C ALA A 44 1.40 -0.02 -4.58
N VAL A 45 0.09 0.23 -4.53
CA VAL A 45 -0.67 0.30 -3.27
C VAL A 45 -0.67 -1.05 -2.54
N CYS A 46 -0.87 -2.17 -3.25
CA CYS A 46 -0.75 -3.51 -2.65
C CYS A 46 0.62 -3.72 -1.98
N ASN A 47 1.70 -3.35 -2.68
CA ASN A 47 3.05 -3.46 -2.14
C ASN A 47 3.27 -2.57 -0.92
N LYS A 48 2.67 -1.37 -0.89
CA LYS A 48 2.72 -0.48 0.29
C LYS A 48 2.04 -1.13 1.50
N LEU A 49 0.82 -1.66 1.32
CA LEU A 49 0.08 -2.36 2.39
C LEU A 49 0.85 -3.55 2.93
N LEU A 50 1.41 -4.38 2.04
CA LEU A 50 2.22 -5.53 2.43
C LEU A 50 3.42 -5.09 3.29
N LYS A 51 4.17 -4.09 2.85
CA LYS A 51 5.32 -3.56 3.61
C LYS A 51 4.91 -2.99 4.96
N GLN A 52 3.77 -2.29 5.03
CA GLN A 52 3.24 -1.77 6.29
C GLN A 52 2.89 -2.91 7.26
N ALA A 53 2.19 -3.94 6.79
CA ALA A 53 1.85 -5.10 7.61
C ALA A 53 3.11 -5.79 8.16
N PHE A 54 4.12 -6.02 7.31
CA PHE A 54 5.40 -6.58 7.75
C PHE A 54 6.13 -5.68 8.75
N ALA A 55 6.12 -4.36 8.55
CA ALA A 55 6.77 -3.42 9.46
C ALA A 55 6.09 -3.38 10.84
N ILE A 56 4.76 -3.40 10.90
CA ILE A 56 3.98 -3.47 12.15
C ILE A 56 4.32 -4.76 12.90
N VAL A 57 4.23 -5.90 12.22
CA VAL A 57 4.51 -7.21 12.83
C VAL A 57 5.94 -7.29 13.35
N LYS A 58 6.91 -6.75 12.60
CA LYS A 58 8.33 -6.77 12.98
C LYS A 58 8.66 -5.81 14.13
N SER A 59 8.07 -4.62 14.14
CA SER A 59 8.33 -3.61 15.18
C SER A 59 7.57 -3.88 16.48
N GLY A 60 6.45 -4.62 16.42
CA GLY A 60 5.55 -4.81 17.56
C GLY A 60 4.76 -3.55 17.94
N LEU A 61 4.91 -2.45 17.18
CA LEU A 61 4.20 -1.20 17.42
C LEU A 61 2.87 -1.20 16.67
N PRO A 62 1.79 -0.63 17.26
CA PRO A 62 0.52 -0.49 16.57
C PRO A 62 0.66 0.40 15.32
N TYR A 63 -0.25 0.22 14.37
CA TYR A 63 -0.28 1.06 13.17
C TYR A 63 -0.57 2.52 13.53
N ASP A 64 0.31 3.42 13.09
CA ASP A 64 0.11 4.86 13.15
C ASP A 64 0.13 5.45 11.73
N ALA A 65 -0.93 6.17 11.38
CA ALA A 65 -1.09 6.81 10.08
C ALA A 65 -0.08 7.94 9.84
N ASN A 66 0.41 8.58 10.92
CA ASN A 66 1.38 9.66 10.88
C ASN A 66 2.80 9.20 11.19
N TYR A 67 3.04 7.89 11.28
CA TYR A 67 4.35 7.33 11.56
C TYR A 67 5.37 7.80 10.51
N LYS A 68 6.38 8.53 10.97
CA LYS A 68 7.54 8.94 10.16
C LYS A 68 8.73 8.14 10.62
N SER A 69 9.31 7.37 9.70
CA SER A 69 10.55 6.64 9.97
C SER A 69 11.67 7.63 10.25
N THR A 70 12.26 7.60 11.44
CA THR A 70 13.38 8.45 11.87
C THR A 70 14.73 8.02 11.27
N LEU A 71 14.72 7.47 10.05
CA LEU A 71 15.95 7.08 9.37
C LEU A 71 16.38 8.23 8.46
N VAL A 72 17.43 8.93 8.90
CA VAL A 72 18.23 9.89 8.11
C VAL A 72 19.06 9.14 7.08
#